data_AF-A0A3L6MVG5-F1
#
_entry.id   AF-A0A3L6MVG5-F1
#
_cell.length_a   1.000
_cell.length_b   1.000
_cell.length_c   1.000
_cell.angle_alpha   90.00
_cell.angle_beta   90.00
_cell.angle_gamma   90.00
#
_symmetry.space_group_name_H-M   'P 1'
#
loop_
_entity.id
_entity.type
_entity.pdbx_description
1 polymer ?
#
loop_
_entity_poly.entity_id
_entity_poly.type
_entity_poly.pdbx_seq_one_letter_code
_entity_poly.pdbx_strand_id
1 'polypeptide(L)'
;MQLKFLSSALLLSLTSKCAAQDTNDIPPLITNLWSADPSAHVFEGKLWVYPSHDIEANVVNGTGGAQYAMRDYHTYSMKSIYGKDPVVDHGVALSVDDVPWAKQQMWAPDAAHKNGKYYLYFPAKDKDEIFRIGVAVSNKPSGPFKADKSWIPGTYSIDPASYVDTDNEAYLIWGGIWGGQLQAWQDKKNFNESWIGDKAAPNGTNALSPQIAKLSKDMHKITETPRDLVILAPETGKPLQAEDNKRRFFEGPWIHKRGKLYYLMYSTGDTHFLVYATSKNIYGPYTYQGKILDPVDGWTTHGSIVEYKEQWWLFFADAHTSGKDYLRQVKARKIWYDKNGKILLHRP
;
A
#
# COMPACT_ATOMS: atom_id res chain seq x y z
N MET A 1 -15.53 14.62 74.23
CA MET A 1 -14.73 15.24 73.15
C MET A 1 -14.12 14.11 72.31
N GLN A 2 -14.84 13.63 71.29
CA GLN A 2 -14.36 12.57 70.39
C GLN A 2 -13.84 13.21 69.09
N LEU A 3 -12.54 13.10 68.84
CA LEU A 3 -11.94 13.51 67.56
C LEU A 3 -12.25 12.45 66.50
N LYS A 4 -13.01 12.84 65.47
CA LYS A 4 -13.17 12.08 64.23
C LYS A 4 -11.98 12.39 63.31
N PHE A 5 -11.14 11.40 63.05
CA PHE A 5 -10.17 11.46 61.95
C PHE A 5 -10.91 11.20 60.62
N LEU A 6 -11.01 12.22 59.77
CA LEU A 6 -11.33 12.02 58.36
C LEU A 6 -10.07 11.55 57.64
N SER A 7 -10.09 10.32 57.15
CA SER A 7 -9.10 9.81 56.20
C SER A 7 -9.55 10.20 54.79
N SER A 8 -8.86 11.16 54.18
CA SER A 8 -9.03 11.50 52.77
C SER A 8 -8.43 10.40 51.91
N ALA A 9 -9.27 9.55 51.32
CA ALA A 9 -8.85 8.62 50.28
C ALA A 9 -8.60 9.40 48.98
N LEU A 10 -7.32 9.56 48.64
CA LEU A 10 -6.89 10.09 47.35
C LEU A 10 -7.14 9.01 46.28
N LEU A 11 -8.24 9.14 45.52
CA LEU A 11 -8.45 8.34 44.32
C LEU A 11 -7.39 8.74 43.28
N LEU A 12 -6.32 7.95 43.14
CA LEU A 12 -5.50 7.98 41.94
C LEU A 12 -6.33 7.41 40.78
N SER A 13 -6.82 8.28 39.90
CA SER A 13 -7.34 7.85 38.61
C SER A 13 -6.18 7.36 37.74
N LEU A 14 -5.95 6.04 37.73
CA LEU A 14 -5.15 5.40 36.69
C LEU A 14 -5.91 5.54 35.36
N THR A 15 -5.71 6.67 34.69
CA THR A 15 -5.96 6.75 33.26
C THR A 15 -4.86 5.96 32.55
N SER A 16 -5.09 4.66 32.36
CA SER A 16 -4.29 3.88 31.43
C SER A 16 -4.53 4.47 30.04
N LYS A 17 -3.64 5.36 29.60
CA LYS A 17 -3.54 5.69 28.19
C LYS A 17 -3.14 4.39 27.51
N CYS A 18 -4.08 3.75 26.84
CA CYS A 18 -3.83 2.58 26.01
C CYS A 18 -2.95 3.03 24.84
N ALA A 19 -1.63 3.04 25.04
CA ALA A 19 -0.67 3.35 24.00
C ALA A 19 -0.79 2.28 22.90
N ALA A 20 -0.65 2.70 21.64
CA ALA A 20 -0.54 1.75 20.54
C ALA A 20 0.70 0.86 20.77
N GLN A 21 0.61 -0.41 20.40
CA GLN A 21 1.76 -1.31 20.42
C GLN A 21 2.87 -0.76 19.52
N ASP A 22 4.10 -0.75 20.02
CA ASP A 22 5.30 -0.42 19.25
C ASP A 22 5.42 -1.39 18.05
N THR A 23 5.75 -0.87 16.87
CA THR A 23 5.87 -1.68 15.65
C THR A 23 7.02 -2.68 15.74
N ASN A 24 8.06 -2.37 16.51
CA ASN A 24 9.20 -3.27 16.70
C ASN A 24 8.84 -4.48 17.56
N ASP A 25 7.86 -4.35 18.47
CA ASP A 25 7.33 -5.46 19.28
C ASP A 25 6.35 -6.37 18.50
N ILE A 26 5.95 -5.97 17.29
CA ILE A 26 5.05 -6.78 16.45
C ILE A 26 5.91 -7.82 15.71
N PRO A 27 5.63 -9.13 15.87
CA PRO A 27 6.42 -10.14 15.20
C PRO A 27 6.14 -10.16 13.68
N PRO A 28 7.15 -10.49 12.87
CA PRO A 28 6.97 -10.79 11.45
C PRO A 28 5.93 -11.90 11.22
N LEU A 29 5.10 -11.74 10.20
CA LEU A 29 4.13 -12.75 9.76
C LEU A 29 4.77 -13.77 8.81
N ILE A 30 5.57 -13.28 7.87
CA ILE A 30 6.27 -14.10 6.88
C ILE A 30 7.74 -14.12 7.27
N THR A 31 8.26 -15.30 7.57
CA THR A 31 9.62 -15.48 8.13
C THR A 31 10.53 -16.37 7.30
N ASN A 32 9.98 -17.12 6.35
CA ASN A 32 10.76 -18.02 5.49
C ASN A 32 11.49 -17.27 4.37
N LEU A 33 10.96 -16.12 3.93
CA LEU A 33 11.54 -15.24 2.90
C LEU A 33 11.38 -13.77 3.32
N TRP A 34 12.22 -12.89 2.76
CA TRP A 34 12.03 -11.45 2.91
C TRP A 34 10.83 -11.00 2.08
N SER A 35 9.99 -10.19 2.70
CA SER A 35 8.69 -9.83 2.14
C SER A 35 8.36 -8.39 2.47
N ALA A 36 7.77 -7.69 1.49
CA ALA A 36 7.44 -6.29 1.63
C ALA A 36 6.13 -5.94 0.93
N ASP A 37 5.72 -4.68 1.07
CA ASP A 37 4.63 -4.10 0.28
C ASP A 37 3.35 -4.98 0.29
N PRO A 38 2.84 -5.38 1.46
CA PRO A 38 1.83 -6.42 1.55
C PRO A 38 0.46 -5.91 1.09
N SER A 39 -0.03 -6.46 -0.02
CA SER A 39 -1.43 -6.31 -0.44
C SER A 39 -2.28 -7.47 0.11
N ALA A 40 -3.14 -7.19 1.09
CA ALA A 40 -3.92 -8.20 1.79
C ALA A 40 -5.40 -8.21 1.35
N HIS A 41 -5.91 -9.41 1.04
CA HIS A 41 -7.26 -9.61 0.54
C HIS A 41 -7.95 -10.79 1.21
N VAL A 42 -9.28 -10.76 1.27
CA VAL A 42 -10.08 -11.93 1.64
C VAL A 42 -10.71 -12.52 0.39
N PHE A 43 -10.18 -13.67 -0.04
CA PHE A 43 -10.73 -14.44 -1.16
C PHE A 43 -11.15 -15.82 -0.67
N GLU A 44 -12.34 -16.25 -1.09
CA GLU A 44 -12.90 -17.56 -0.71
C GLU A 44 -12.95 -17.76 0.83
N GLY A 45 -13.21 -16.67 1.57
CA GLY A 45 -13.24 -16.68 3.04
C GLY A 45 -11.88 -16.86 3.72
N LYS A 46 -10.78 -16.87 2.96
CA LYS A 46 -9.41 -16.98 3.46
C LYS A 46 -8.66 -15.68 3.26
N LEU A 47 -7.75 -15.37 4.18
CA LEU A 47 -6.85 -14.25 4.03
C LEU A 47 -5.68 -14.63 3.13
N TRP A 48 -5.42 -13.78 2.13
CA TRP A 48 -4.33 -13.85 1.18
C TRP A 48 -3.48 -12.59 1.27
N VAL A 49 -2.17 -12.74 1.09
CA VAL A 49 -1.21 -11.63 1.05
C VAL A 49 -0.36 -11.78 -0.20
N TYR A 50 -0.26 -10.70 -0.96
CA TYR A 50 0.51 -10.55 -2.19
C TYR A 50 1.63 -9.52 -1.95
N PRO A 51 2.76 -9.93 -1.37
CA PRO A 51 3.88 -9.04 -1.12
C PRO A 51 4.89 -9.02 -2.30
N SER A 52 5.76 -8.01 -2.32
CA SER A 52 7.05 -8.12 -2.99
C SER A 52 7.92 -9.21 -2.33
N HIS A 53 8.74 -9.91 -3.10
CA HIS A 53 9.77 -10.81 -2.59
C HIS A 53 11.14 -10.11 -2.64
N ASP A 54 11.55 -9.56 -1.50
CA ASP A 54 12.85 -8.91 -1.34
C ASP A 54 14.00 -9.93 -1.45
N ILE A 55 15.09 -9.58 -2.14
CA ILE A 55 16.27 -10.43 -2.29
C ILE A 55 17.56 -9.64 -2.05
N GLU A 56 18.60 -10.32 -1.58
CA GLU A 56 19.94 -9.74 -1.50
C GLU A 56 20.52 -9.63 -2.92
N ALA A 57 20.43 -8.44 -3.52
CA ALA A 57 20.89 -8.20 -4.89
C ALA A 57 22.30 -7.61 -5.00
N ASN A 58 22.98 -7.33 -3.88
CA ASN A 58 24.31 -6.68 -3.84
C ASN A 58 24.39 -5.38 -4.67
N VAL A 59 23.30 -4.62 -4.73
CA VAL A 59 23.23 -3.32 -5.41
C VAL A 59 23.47 -2.19 -4.41
N VAL A 60 24.19 -1.15 -4.81
CA VAL A 60 24.44 0.03 -3.96
C VAL A 60 23.15 0.79 -3.72
N ASN A 61 22.89 1.12 -2.45
CA ASN A 61 21.71 1.91 -2.06
C ASN A 61 21.72 3.29 -2.72
N GLY A 62 20.57 3.71 -3.26
CA GLY A 62 20.39 5.03 -3.81
C GLY A 62 18.92 5.46 -3.83
N THR A 63 18.68 6.73 -4.15
CA THR A 63 17.33 7.34 -4.19
C THR A 63 16.48 6.84 -5.37
N GLY A 64 17.11 6.26 -6.39
CA GLY A 64 16.43 5.64 -7.54
C GLY A 64 15.89 4.23 -7.27
N GLY A 65 16.11 3.67 -6.07
CA GLY A 65 15.55 2.38 -5.66
C GLY A 65 16.16 1.16 -6.33
N ALA A 66 17.36 1.26 -6.93
CA ALA A 66 17.99 0.14 -7.62
C ALA A 66 18.28 -1.07 -6.70
N GLN A 67 18.45 -0.83 -5.39
CA GLN A 67 18.59 -1.86 -4.36
C GLN A 67 17.34 -2.75 -4.21
N TYR A 68 16.17 -2.24 -4.57
CA TYR A 68 14.93 -3.02 -4.63
C TYR A 68 14.87 -3.75 -5.96
N ALA A 69 15.54 -4.91 -6.03
CA ALA A 69 15.78 -5.68 -7.25
C ALA A 69 15.04 -7.04 -7.25
N MET A 70 13.86 -7.09 -6.64
CA MET A 70 12.95 -8.23 -6.61
C MET A 70 12.72 -8.80 -8.03
N ARG A 71 12.65 -10.13 -8.13
CA ARG A 71 12.56 -10.85 -9.42
C ARG A 71 11.28 -11.65 -9.59
N ASP A 72 10.54 -11.89 -8.51
CA ASP A 72 9.34 -12.71 -8.53
C ASP A 72 8.40 -12.31 -7.40
N TYR A 73 7.21 -12.91 -7.39
CA TYR A 73 6.25 -12.82 -6.31
C TYR A 73 5.93 -14.19 -5.78
N HIS A 74 5.89 -14.32 -4.46
CA HIS A 74 5.23 -15.42 -3.77
C HIS A 74 3.84 -15.00 -3.31
N THR A 75 2.92 -15.95 -3.16
CA THR A 75 1.63 -15.68 -2.51
C THR A 75 1.52 -16.42 -1.21
N TYR A 76 0.92 -15.75 -0.22
CA TYR A 76 0.78 -16.28 1.13
C TYR A 76 -0.67 -16.33 1.53
N SER A 77 -1.01 -17.29 2.38
CA SER A 77 -2.37 -17.39 2.91
C SER A 77 -2.35 -17.82 4.37
N MET A 78 -3.34 -17.36 5.14
CA MET A 78 -3.42 -17.67 6.57
C MET A 78 -4.86 -17.82 7.05
N LYS A 79 -5.05 -18.66 8.08
CA LYS A 79 -6.36 -18.85 8.75
C LYS A 79 -6.58 -17.85 9.88
N SER A 80 -5.51 -17.41 10.54
CA SER A 80 -5.52 -16.38 11.57
C SER A 80 -4.32 -15.46 11.38
N ILE A 81 -4.49 -14.18 11.71
CA ILE A 81 -3.39 -13.22 11.78
C ILE A 81 -2.86 -13.30 13.20
N TYR A 82 -1.63 -13.82 13.32
CA TYR A 82 -1.05 -14.33 14.56
C TYR A 82 -1.83 -15.52 15.15
N GLY A 83 -1.13 -16.40 15.88
CA GLY A 83 -1.71 -17.61 16.47
C GLY A 83 -0.91 -18.87 16.14
N LYS A 84 -1.57 -20.03 16.25
CA LYS A 84 -0.94 -21.35 16.05
C LYS A 84 -0.98 -21.83 14.60
N ASP A 85 -1.87 -21.29 13.78
CA ASP A 85 -1.96 -21.66 12.37
C ASP A 85 -0.77 -21.07 11.60
N PRO A 86 -0.05 -21.88 10.79
CA PRO A 86 1.08 -21.39 10.04
C PRO A 86 0.63 -20.47 8.90
N VAL A 87 1.48 -19.52 8.55
CA VAL A 87 1.41 -18.84 7.26
C VAL A 87 1.84 -19.83 6.18
N VAL A 88 1.01 -20.01 5.16
CA VAL A 88 1.27 -20.93 4.05
C VAL A 88 1.82 -20.13 2.88
N ASP A 89 3.08 -20.39 2.52
CA ASP A 89 3.70 -19.96 1.27
C ASP A 89 3.28 -20.93 0.14
N HIS A 90 2.76 -20.38 -0.96
CA HIS A 90 2.33 -21.15 -2.13
C HIS A 90 3.40 -21.24 -3.24
N GLY A 91 4.61 -20.73 -2.96
CA GLY A 91 5.72 -20.67 -3.90
C GLY A 91 5.60 -19.52 -4.89
N VAL A 92 6.48 -19.54 -5.89
CA VAL A 92 6.55 -18.53 -6.95
C VAL A 92 5.23 -18.50 -7.73
N ALA A 93 4.53 -17.38 -7.62
CA ALA A 93 3.28 -17.12 -8.29
C ALA A 93 3.48 -16.44 -9.66
N LEU A 94 4.53 -15.63 -9.81
CA LEU A 94 4.96 -15.03 -11.07
C LEU A 94 6.44 -14.63 -10.99
N SER A 95 7.24 -14.98 -12.01
CA SER A 95 8.62 -14.54 -12.17
C SER A 95 8.73 -13.49 -13.28
N VAL A 96 9.68 -12.55 -13.16
CA VAL A 96 10.02 -11.59 -14.22
C VAL A 96 10.40 -12.30 -15.53
N ASP A 97 11.01 -13.49 -15.44
CA ASP A 97 11.45 -14.26 -16.61
C ASP A 97 10.24 -14.77 -17.44
N ASP A 98 9.06 -14.84 -16.83
CA ASP A 98 7.79 -15.22 -17.48
C ASP A 98 6.99 -14.01 -18.01
N VAL A 99 7.52 -12.78 -17.88
CA VAL A 99 6.87 -11.52 -18.31
C VAL A 99 7.59 -10.96 -19.54
N PRO A 100 7.06 -11.13 -20.77
CA PRO A 100 7.81 -10.87 -22.01
C PRO A 100 8.29 -9.43 -22.22
N TRP A 101 7.60 -8.47 -21.58
CA TRP A 101 7.87 -7.04 -21.71
C TRP A 101 8.76 -6.49 -20.59
N ALA A 102 8.85 -7.18 -19.45
CA ALA A 102 9.58 -6.69 -18.29
C ALA A 102 11.05 -7.10 -18.35
N LYS A 103 11.91 -6.25 -17.79
CA LYS A 103 13.34 -6.50 -17.63
C LYS A 103 13.71 -6.85 -16.19
N GLN A 104 13.16 -6.11 -15.22
CA GLN A 104 13.60 -6.17 -13.82
C GLN A 104 12.63 -5.44 -12.87
N GLN A 105 12.93 -5.53 -11.56
CA GLN A 105 12.30 -4.76 -10.47
C GLN A 105 10.79 -5.02 -10.37
N MET A 106 10.44 -6.25 -9.99
CA MET A 106 9.07 -6.68 -9.68
C MET A 106 8.65 -6.06 -8.34
N TRP A 107 8.20 -4.80 -8.36
CA TRP A 107 7.86 -3.99 -7.18
C TRP A 107 6.46 -4.28 -6.63
N ALA A 108 5.97 -3.49 -5.67
CA ALA A 108 4.73 -3.73 -4.92
C ALA A 108 3.54 -4.19 -5.79
N PRO A 109 3.07 -5.45 -5.67
CA PRO A 109 1.94 -5.95 -6.45
C PRO A 109 0.61 -5.78 -5.70
N ASP A 110 -0.49 -6.03 -6.41
CA ASP A 110 -1.81 -6.21 -5.81
C ASP A 110 -2.66 -7.22 -6.59
N ALA A 111 -3.72 -7.75 -5.97
CA ALA A 111 -4.60 -8.73 -6.59
C ALA A 111 -6.09 -8.36 -6.53
N ALA A 112 -6.83 -8.73 -7.58
CA ALA A 112 -8.28 -8.65 -7.62
C ALA A 112 -8.92 -10.00 -7.95
N HIS A 113 -10.13 -10.23 -7.45
CA HIS A 113 -10.99 -11.34 -7.85
C HIS A 113 -12.23 -10.81 -8.56
N LYS A 114 -12.45 -11.24 -9.82
CA LYS A 114 -13.65 -10.88 -10.60
C LYS A 114 -13.92 -11.95 -11.65
N ASN A 115 -15.20 -12.19 -11.96
CA ASN A 115 -15.62 -13.14 -13.00
C ASN A 115 -15.01 -14.55 -12.85
N GLY A 116 -14.83 -15.02 -11.60
CA GLY A 116 -14.28 -16.34 -11.29
C GLY A 116 -12.78 -16.49 -11.58
N LYS A 117 -12.05 -15.38 -11.75
CA LYS A 117 -10.61 -15.35 -11.99
C LYS A 117 -9.91 -14.39 -11.04
N TYR A 118 -8.63 -14.64 -10.85
CA TYR A 118 -7.72 -13.84 -10.05
C TYR A 118 -6.75 -13.12 -10.96
N TYR A 119 -6.56 -11.83 -10.68
CA TYR A 119 -5.74 -10.92 -11.47
C TYR A 119 -4.67 -10.36 -10.55
N LEU A 120 -3.40 -10.61 -10.86
CA LEU A 120 -2.25 -10.01 -10.19
C LEU A 120 -1.82 -8.80 -11.02
N TYR A 121 -1.94 -7.61 -10.46
CA TYR A 121 -1.41 -6.36 -11.00
C TYR A 121 -0.03 -6.12 -10.41
N PHE A 122 0.93 -5.76 -11.26
CA PHE A 122 2.30 -5.63 -10.81
C PHE A 122 3.07 -4.57 -11.59
N PRO A 123 3.90 -3.75 -10.91
CA PRO A 123 4.80 -2.82 -11.56
C PRO A 123 6.15 -3.49 -11.85
N ALA A 124 6.67 -3.26 -13.05
CA ALA A 124 8.03 -3.66 -13.42
C ALA A 124 8.62 -2.66 -14.43
N LYS A 125 9.94 -2.59 -14.50
CA LYS A 125 10.61 -1.81 -15.55
C LYS A 125 10.58 -2.59 -16.86
N ASP A 126 10.17 -1.90 -17.92
CA ASP A 126 10.31 -2.40 -19.29
C ASP A 126 11.78 -2.39 -19.76
N LYS A 127 12.00 -2.74 -21.03
CA LYS A 127 13.35 -2.86 -21.61
C LYS A 127 14.07 -1.51 -21.74
N ASP A 128 13.32 -0.41 -21.72
CA ASP A 128 13.82 0.96 -21.74
C ASP A 128 13.94 1.53 -20.32
N GLU A 129 13.82 0.67 -19.29
CA GLU A 129 13.91 1.01 -17.87
C GLU A 129 12.81 1.95 -17.36
N ILE A 130 11.67 1.98 -18.07
CA ILE A 130 10.49 2.77 -17.70
C ILE A 130 9.52 1.85 -16.95
N PHE A 131 9.05 2.30 -15.79
CA PHE A 131 8.05 1.56 -15.02
C PHE A 131 6.70 1.55 -15.72
N ARG A 132 6.15 0.33 -15.87
CA ARG A 132 4.82 0.04 -16.40
C ARG A 132 4.08 -0.89 -15.44
N ILE A 133 2.76 -0.98 -15.60
CA ILE A 133 1.94 -1.89 -14.80
C ILE A 133 1.40 -3.01 -15.70
N GLY A 134 1.74 -4.25 -15.35
CA GLY A 134 1.22 -5.46 -15.98
C GLY A 134 0.02 -6.03 -15.26
N VAL A 135 -0.60 -7.01 -15.92
CA VAL A 135 -1.59 -7.90 -15.33
C VAL A 135 -1.24 -9.34 -15.67
N ALA A 136 -1.43 -10.23 -14.70
CA ALA A 136 -1.31 -11.67 -14.86
C ALA A 136 -2.54 -12.37 -14.30
N VAL A 137 -2.96 -13.49 -14.90
CA VAL A 137 -4.25 -14.12 -14.59
C VAL A 137 -4.08 -15.56 -14.11
N SER A 138 -4.88 -15.94 -13.12
CA SER A 138 -5.00 -17.32 -12.64
C SER A 138 -6.45 -17.70 -12.35
N ASN A 139 -6.72 -19.00 -12.31
CA ASN A 139 -7.99 -19.56 -11.83
C ASN A 139 -7.95 -19.83 -10.31
N LYS A 140 -6.82 -19.54 -9.64
CA LYS A 140 -6.63 -19.73 -8.19
C LYS A 140 -6.05 -18.46 -7.57
N PRO A 141 -6.42 -18.14 -6.32
CA PRO A 141 -5.84 -16.99 -5.61
C PRO A 141 -4.33 -17.14 -5.37
N SER A 142 -3.81 -18.37 -5.30
CA SER A 142 -2.40 -18.69 -5.12
C SER A 142 -1.54 -18.53 -6.39
N GLY A 143 -2.17 -18.37 -7.56
CA GLY A 143 -1.48 -18.59 -8.82
C GLY A 143 -1.20 -20.08 -9.12
N PRO A 144 -0.18 -20.39 -9.95
CA PRO A 144 0.65 -19.42 -10.66
C PRO A 144 -0.19 -18.56 -11.61
N PHE A 145 0.29 -17.35 -11.87
CA PHE A 145 -0.36 -16.38 -12.74
C PHE A 145 0.33 -16.37 -14.11
N LYS A 146 -0.46 -16.26 -15.17
CA LYS A 146 0.05 -16.09 -16.53
C LYS A 146 -0.01 -14.61 -16.91
N ALA A 147 1.15 -13.99 -17.10
CA ALA A 147 1.24 -12.60 -17.51
C ALA A 147 0.74 -12.37 -18.93
N ASP A 148 0.13 -11.20 -19.14
CA ASP A 148 -0.12 -10.68 -20.47
C ASP A 148 1.20 -10.38 -21.19
N LYS A 149 1.16 -10.44 -22.53
CA LYS A 149 2.35 -10.21 -23.37
C LYS A 149 2.88 -8.77 -23.31
N SER A 150 2.06 -7.83 -22.84
CA SER A 150 2.40 -6.41 -22.73
C SER A 150 1.79 -5.86 -21.43
N TRP A 151 2.25 -4.69 -21.02
CA TRP A 151 1.66 -3.95 -19.90
C TRP A 151 0.29 -3.38 -20.28
N ILE A 152 -0.44 -2.89 -19.27
CA ILE A 152 -1.75 -2.28 -19.45
C ILE A 152 -1.57 -0.92 -20.17
N PRO A 153 -2.12 -0.73 -21.38
CA PRO A 153 -1.97 0.51 -22.11
C PRO A 153 -2.49 1.72 -21.32
N GLY A 154 -1.73 2.80 -21.30
CA GLY A 154 -2.07 4.02 -20.55
C GLY A 154 -1.65 4.01 -19.06
N THR A 155 -1.06 2.92 -18.57
CA THR A 155 -0.42 2.88 -17.25
C THR A 155 1.07 3.20 -17.33
N TYR A 156 1.60 3.62 -16.20
CA TYR A 156 2.97 4.07 -16.00
C TYR A 156 3.25 4.12 -14.49
N SER A 157 4.50 4.33 -14.09
CA SER A 157 4.86 4.38 -12.66
C SER A 157 4.59 3.04 -11.96
N ILE A 158 4.43 3.06 -10.64
CA ILE A 158 4.49 1.88 -9.77
C ILE A 158 3.23 1.70 -8.92
N ASP A 159 3.26 0.72 -8.02
CA ASP A 159 2.34 0.52 -6.90
C ASP A 159 0.86 0.49 -7.27
N PRO A 160 0.43 -0.44 -8.14
CA PRO A 160 -0.97 -0.68 -8.39
C PRO A 160 -1.70 -1.14 -7.13
N ALA A 161 -2.85 -0.53 -6.84
CA ALA A 161 -3.92 -1.07 -6.02
C ALA A 161 -5.19 -1.22 -6.85
N SER A 162 -5.68 -2.44 -6.93
CA SER A 162 -6.90 -2.86 -7.59
C SER A 162 -8.05 -2.91 -6.59
N TYR A 163 -9.18 -2.33 -6.98
CA TYR A 163 -10.35 -2.26 -6.13
C TYR A 163 -11.61 -2.64 -6.91
N VAL A 164 -12.29 -3.70 -6.48
CA VAL A 164 -13.60 -4.10 -6.99
C VAL A 164 -14.65 -3.59 -6.00
N ASP A 165 -15.45 -2.63 -6.44
CA ASP A 165 -16.43 -1.97 -5.58
C ASP A 165 -17.71 -2.80 -5.42
N THR A 166 -18.57 -2.37 -4.49
CA THR A 166 -19.85 -3.02 -4.16
C THR A 166 -20.85 -3.04 -5.30
N ASP A 167 -20.68 -2.19 -6.31
CA ASP A 167 -21.48 -2.17 -7.55
C ASP A 167 -20.88 -3.07 -8.64
N ASN A 168 -19.85 -3.85 -8.31
CA ASN A 168 -19.09 -4.72 -9.20
C ASN A 168 -18.32 -3.96 -10.30
N GLU A 169 -18.14 -2.64 -10.18
CA GLU A 169 -17.16 -1.92 -10.98
C GLU A 169 -15.76 -2.10 -10.42
N ALA A 170 -14.75 -2.06 -11.28
CA ALA A 170 -13.37 -2.27 -10.89
C ALA A 170 -12.51 -1.08 -11.29
N TYR A 171 -11.52 -0.78 -10.46
CA TYR A 171 -10.65 0.38 -10.59
C TYR A 171 -9.22 -0.04 -10.32
N LEU A 172 -8.30 0.58 -11.05
CA LEU A 172 -6.88 0.52 -10.77
C LEU A 172 -6.45 1.90 -10.29
N ILE A 173 -5.73 1.93 -9.17
CA ILE A 173 -5.13 3.11 -8.57
C ILE A 173 -3.62 2.87 -8.57
N TRP A 174 -2.80 3.87 -8.89
CA TRP A 174 -1.35 3.66 -8.95
C TRP A 174 -0.55 4.97 -8.82
N GLY A 175 0.75 4.82 -8.65
CA GLY A 175 1.71 5.91 -8.74
C GLY A 175 2.76 5.86 -7.64
N GLY A 176 3.94 6.36 -7.95
CA GLY A 176 4.99 6.64 -6.99
C GLY A 176 5.95 7.68 -7.56
N ILE A 177 6.28 8.72 -6.79
CA ILE A 177 7.28 9.71 -7.20
C ILE A 177 8.70 9.14 -7.02
N TRP A 178 9.72 9.96 -7.28
CA TRP A 178 11.12 9.56 -7.16
C TRP A 178 11.47 8.35 -8.04
N GLY A 179 11.96 7.25 -7.45
CA GLY A 179 12.26 6.00 -8.15
C GLY A 179 11.06 5.41 -8.89
N GLY A 180 9.83 5.73 -8.46
CA GLY A 180 8.60 5.32 -9.13
C GLY A 180 8.25 6.09 -10.39
N GLN A 181 8.98 7.15 -10.73
CA GLN A 181 8.89 7.90 -11.99
C GLN A 181 7.56 8.63 -12.27
N LEU A 182 6.60 8.74 -11.34
CA LEU A 182 5.32 9.43 -11.59
C LEU A 182 5.52 10.88 -12.07
N GLN A 183 6.50 11.58 -11.52
CA GLN A 183 6.89 12.93 -11.90
C GLN A 183 7.43 13.04 -13.35
N ALA A 184 7.80 11.93 -13.99
CA ALA A 184 8.20 11.93 -15.39
C ALA A 184 7.01 11.89 -16.36
N TRP A 185 5.77 11.79 -15.86
CA TRP A 185 4.54 11.67 -16.64
C TRP A 185 3.63 12.90 -16.51
N GLN A 186 4.21 14.10 -16.65
CA GLN A 186 3.51 15.38 -16.41
C GLN A 186 2.22 15.56 -17.23
N ASP A 187 2.18 15.03 -18.45
CA ASP A 187 1.00 15.08 -19.34
C ASP A 187 0.25 13.74 -19.43
N LYS A 188 0.64 12.76 -18.59
CA LYS A 188 0.09 11.39 -18.52
C LYS A 188 0.22 10.58 -19.82
N LYS A 189 1.04 11.03 -20.77
CA LYS A 189 1.17 10.44 -22.11
C LYS A 189 2.61 10.23 -22.55
N ASN A 190 3.48 11.17 -22.23
CA ASN A 190 4.87 11.19 -22.66
C ASN A 190 5.79 11.09 -21.43
N PHE A 191 6.73 10.15 -21.49
CA PHE A 191 7.77 10.05 -20.50
C PHE A 191 8.81 11.15 -20.74
N ASN A 192 9.13 11.91 -19.69
CA ASN A 192 10.16 12.94 -19.74
C ASN A 192 11.32 12.58 -18.80
N GLU A 193 12.40 12.08 -19.38
CA GLU A 193 13.59 11.64 -18.64
C GLU A 193 14.25 12.74 -17.80
N SER A 194 14.06 14.03 -18.15
CA SER A 194 14.59 15.15 -17.35
C SER A 194 13.99 15.24 -15.94
N TRP A 195 12.91 14.49 -15.68
CA TRP A 195 12.22 14.44 -14.39
C TRP A 195 12.53 13.17 -13.56
N ILE A 196 13.43 12.29 -14.02
CA ILE A 196 13.86 11.14 -13.20
C ILE A 196 14.71 11.59 -12.00
N GLY A 197 14.89 10.69 -11.03
CA GLY A 197 15.63 10.94 -9.79
C GLY A 197 14.71 11.31 -8.63
N ASP A 198 15.28 11.93 -7.60
CA ASP A 198 14.65 12.39 -6.35
C ASP A 198 13.77 13.65 -6.54
N LYS A 199 12.97 13.66 -7.61
CA LYS A 199 12.14 14.79 -8.00
C LYS A 199 10.70 14.60 -7.59
N ALA A 200 10.10 15.69 -7.12
CA ALA A 200 8.67 15.84 -6.87
C ALA A 200 8.12 17.03 -7.67
N ALA A 201 6.84 17.38 -7.47
CA ALA A 201 6.32 18.65 -7.97
C ALA A 201 7.13 19.84 -7.40
N PRO A 202 7.32 20.94 -8.15
CA PRO A 202 8.02 22.11 -7.65
C PRO A 202 7.33 22.76 -6.44
N ASN A 203 8.10 23.35 -5.52
CA ASN A 203 7.56 24.12 -4.39
C ASN A 203 6.63 25.25 -4.87
N GLY A 204 5.58 25.52 -4.09
CA GLY A 204 4.56 26.51 -4.44
C GLY A 204 3.58 26.03 -5.52
N THR A 205 3.60 24.74 -5.83
CA THR A 205 2.61 24.07 -6.68
C THR A 205 1.88 22.98 -5.90
N ASN A 206 0.78 22.47 -6.45
CA ASN A 206 0.10 21.31 -5.88
C ASN A 206 0.99 20.07 -5.96
N ALA A 207 0.94 19.24 -4.92
CA ALA A 207 1.59 17.93 -4.95
C ALA A 207 1.00 17.04 -6.05
N LEU A 208 1.84 16.13 -6.57
CA LEU A 208 1.36 15.05 -7.45
C LEU A 208 0.40 14.13 -6.68
N SER A 209 -0.53 13.53 -7.39
CA SER A 209 -1.57 12.65 -6.84
C SER A 209 -1.44 11.25 -7.43
N PRO A 210 -1.89 10.20 -6.71
CA PRO A 210 -2.07 8.90 -7.32
C PRO A 210 -3.07 9.01 -8.47
N GLN A 211 -2.89 8.16 -9.47
CA GLN A 211 -3.77 8.06 -10.62
C GLN A 211 -4.85 7.03 -10.36
N ILE A 212 -6.04 7.23 -10.92
CA ILE A 212 -7.12 6.25 -10.94
C ILE A 212 -7.70 6.11 -12.34
N ALA A 213 -8.04 4.89 -12.73
CA ALA A 213 -8.87 4.63 -13.88
C ALA A 213 -9.74 3.39 -13.67
N LYS A 214 -10.93 3.41 -14.24
CA LYS A 214 -11.82 2.26 -14.32
C LYS A 214 -11.20 1.16 -15.18
N LEU A 215 -11.27 -0.07 -14.68
CA LEU A 215 -10.88 -1.27 -15.39
C LEU A 215 -12.01 -1.77 -16.29
N SER A 216 -11.62 -2.34 -17.42
CA SER A 216 -12.48 -3.07 -18.34
C SER A 216 -13.11 -4.30 -17.68
N LYS A 217 -14.22 -4.78 -18.24
CA LYS A 217 -14.95 -5.94 -17.69
C LYS A 217 -14.09 -7.20 -17.61
N ASP A 218 -13.16 -7.37 -18.54
CA ASP A 218 -12.21 -8.49 -18.56
C ASP A 218 -11.00 -8.28 -17.64
N MET A 219 -10.84 -7.08 -17.06
CA MET A 219 -9.81 -6.67 -16.10
C MET A 219 -8.40 -6.46 -16.70
N HIS A 220 -8.26 -6.46 -18.03
CA HIS A 220 -6.93 -6.37 -18.70
C HIS A 220 -6.52 -4.96 -19.13
N LYS A 221 -7.47 -4.01 -19.14
CA LYS A 221 -7.26 -2.64 -19.66
C LYS A 221 -7.94 -1.60 -18.78
N ILE A 222 -7.41 -0.38 -18.76
CA ILE A 222 -8.17 0.79 -18.32
C ILE A 222 -9.14 1.23 -19.43
N THR A 223 -10.32 1.74 -19.07
CA THR A 223 -11.36 2.16 -20.03
C THR A 223 -11.54 3.67 -20.12
N GLU A 224 -10.69 4.43 -19.46
CA GLU A 224 -10.77 5.89 -19.42
C GLU A 224 -9.37 6.50 -19.26
N THR A 225 -9.28 7.81 -19.52
CA THR A 225 -8.07 8.57 -19.21
C THR A 225 -7.83 8.59 -17.70
N PRO A 226 -6.59 8.31 -17.25
CA PRO A 226 -6.24 8.39 -15.83
C PRO A 226 -6.58 9.75 -15.21
N ARG A 227 -7.22 9.72 -14.04
CA ARG A 227 -7.61 10.91 -13.28
C ARG A 227 -6.75 11.04 -12.02
N ASP A 228 -6.52 12.27 -11.58
CA ASP A 228 -5.82 12.53 -10.33
C ASP A 228 -6.75 12.30 -9.13
N LEU A 229 -6.32 11.47 -8.18
CA LEU A 229 -6.94 11.39 -6.87
C LEU A 229 -6.46 12.54 -6.00
N VAL A 230 -6.99 13.74 -6.27
CA VAL A 230 -6.61 14.97 -5.57
C VAL A 230 -6.87 14.84 -4.06
N ILE A 231 -5.83 15.10 -3.26
CA ILE A 231 -5.90 15.10 -1.80
C ILE A 231 -5.92 16.54 -1.29
N LEU A 232 -6.94 16.85 -0.49
CA LEU A 232 -7.21 18.17 0.07
C LEU A 232 -6.72 18.28 1.52
N ALA A 233 -6.15 19.44 1.84
CA ALA A 233 -5.88 19.88 3.19
C ALA A 233 -7.20 20.21 3.92
N PRO A 234 -7.55 19.57 5.04
CA PRO A 234 -8.84 19.79 5.72
C PRO A 234 -9.04 21.22 6.20
N GLU A 235 -7.96 21.92 6.55
CA GLU A 235 -8.01 23.29 7.06
C GLU A 235 -8.28 24.35 5.98
N THR A 236 -8.02 24.05 4.70
CA THR A 236 -8.23 25.01 3.60
C THR A 236 -9.22 24.54 2.54
N GLY A 237 -9.50 23.22 2.47
CA GLY A 237 -10.25 22.61 1.38
C GLY A 237 -9.53 22.64 0.02
N LYS A 238 -8.25 23.00 -0.03
CA LYS A 238 -7.43 23.08 -1.25
C LYS A 238 -6.49 21.87 -1.38
N PRO A 239 -5.99 21.55 -2.58
CA PRO A 239 -5.00 20.49 -2.76
C PRO A 239 -3.76 20.70 -1.88
N LEU A 240 -3.21 19.60 -1.36
CA LEU A 240 -1.94 19.62 -0.65
C LEU A 240 -0.83 20.18 -1.56
N GLN A 241 0.03 21.01 -0.97
CA GLN A 241 1.16 21.61 -1.69
C GLN A 241 2.35 20.64 -1.73
N ALA A 242 3.22 20.80 -2.73
CA ALA A 242 4.36 19.92 -2.97
C ALA A 242 5.34 19.87 -1.77
N GLU A 243 5.52 21.00 -1.10
CA GLU A 243 6.38 21.14 0.08
C GLU A 243 5.81 20.51 1.36
N ASP A 244 4.54 20.09 1.36
CA ASP A 244 3.90 19.45 2.53
C ASP A 244 4.22 17.96 2.60
N ASN A 245 5.51 17.64 2.69
CA ASN A 245 6.03 16.26 2.62
C ASN A 245 5.54 15.33 3.74
N LYS A 246 4.95 15.87 4.81
CA LYS A 246 4.32 15.08 5.88
C LYS A 246 2.92 14.58 5.55
N ARG A 247 2.29 15.13 4.51
CA ARG A 247 0.92 14.78 4.11
C ARG A 247 0.78 14.47 2.62
N ARG A 248 1.62 15.03 1.75
CA ARG A 248 1.51 14.81 0.31
C ARG A 248 1.80 13.35 -0.03
N PHE A 249 1.19 12.92 -1.13
CA PHE A 249 1.42 11.60 -1.69
C PHE A 249 2.89 11.40 -2.07
N PHE A 250 3.40 10.20 -1.83
CA PHE A 250 4.68 9.75 -2.34
C PHE A 250 4.51 8.48 -3.19
N GLU A 251 4.00 7.38 -2.60
CA GLU A 251 3.81 6.09 -3.27
C GLU A 251 2.77 5.21 -2.51
N GLY A 252 2.59 3.96 -2.96
CA GLY A 252 1.81 2.93 -2.28
C GLY A 252 0.34 3.29 -1.99
N PRO A 253 -0.45 3.74 -2.98
CA PRO A 253 -1.87 4.02 -2.75
C PRO A 253 -2.61 2.73 -2.44
N TRP A 254 -3.53 2.76 -1.47
CA TRP A 254 -4.45 1.66 -1.16
C TRP A 254 -5.85 2.20 -0.94
N ILE A 255 -6.87 1.56 -1.52
CA ILE A 255 -8.28 1.93 -1.33
C ILE A 255 -9.05 0.81 -0.67
N HIS A 256 -9.84 1.18 0.35
CA HIS A 256 -10.94 0.36 0.84
C HIS A 256 -12.17 1.23 1.10
N LYS A 257 -13.34 0.59 1.19
CA LYS A 257 -14.61 1.26 1.49
C LYS A 257 -15.17 0.76 2.80
N ARG A 258 -15.69 1.70 3.61
CA ARG A 258 -16.41 1.39 4.84
C ARG A 258 -17.64 2.29 4.94
N GLY A 259 -18.81 1.68 4.93
CA GLY A 259 -20.08 2.41 4.85
C GLY A 259 -20.16 3.23 3.55
N LYS A 260 -20.30 4.55 3.69
CA LYS A 260 -20.41 5.50 2.56
C LYS A 260 -19.09 6.17 2.18
N LEU A 261 -17.98 5.79 2.82
CA LEU A 261 -16.69 6.42 2.64
C LEU A 261 -15.70 5.48 1.96
N TYR A 262 -14.99 6.03 0.99
CA TYR A 262 -13.74 5.49 0.46
C TYR A 262 -12.58 6.07 1.27
N TYR A 263 -11.61 5.22 1.58
CA TYR A 263 -10.41 5.54 2.32
C TYR A 263 -9.22 5.31 1.41
N LEU A 264 -8.50 6.38 1.09
CA LEU A 264 -7.24 6.34 0.37
C LEU A 264 -6.12 6.40 1.41
N MET A 265 -5.40 5.29 1.59
CA MET A 265 -4.14 5.23 2.35
C MET A 265 -2.97 5.37 1.39
N TYR A 266 -1.86 5.97 1.84
CA TYR A 266 -0.64 6.07 1.05
C TYR A 266 0.58 6.36 1.94
N SER A 267 1.76 6.14 1.37
CA SER A 267 3.04 6.48 1.97
C SER A 267 3.42 7.93 1.68
N THR A 268 4.08 8.57 2.64
CA THR A 268 4.67 9.91 2.48
C THR A 268 6.17 9.88 2.14
N GLY A 269 6.75 8.68 1.96
CA GLY A 269 8.13 8.48 1.48
C GLY A 269 9.19 9.09 2.39
N ASP A 270 9.72 10.26 2.02
CA ASP A 270 10.80 10.96 2.74
C ASP A 270 10.45 11.41 4.18
N THR A 271 9.19 11.24 4.59
CA THR A 271 8.77 11.41 5.98
C THR A 271 8.24 10.14 6.65
N HIS A 272 8.24 9.02 5.93
CA HIS A 272 8.05 7.66 6.43
C HIS A 272 6.73 7.38 7.16
N PHE A 273 5.65 8.11 6.84
CA PHE A 273 4.33 7.85 7.42
C PHE A 273 3.46 7.03 6.46
N LEU A 274 2.63 6.14 7.01
CA LEU A 274 1.37 5.79 6.36
C LEU A 274 0.28 6.74 6.84
N VAL A 275 -0.36 7.42 5.91
CA VAL A 275 -1.45 8.37 6.16
C VAL A 275 -2.70 7.98 5.40
N TYR A 276 -3.83 8.63 5.69
CA TYR A 276 -5.05 8.44 4.92
C TYR A 276 -5.87 9.70 4.72
N ALA A 277 -6.68 9.64 3.68
CA ALA A 277 -7.69 10.61 3.32
C ALA A 277 -9.01 9.90 2.99
N THR A 278 -10.14 10.60 3.09
CA THR A 278 -11.47 10.01 2.84
C THR A 278 -12.28 10.78 1.81
N SER A 279 -13.11 10.08 1.04
CA SER A 279 -14.08 10.67 0.12
C SER A 279 -15.40 9.90 0.11
N LYS A 280 -16.47 10.51 -0.39
CA LYS A 280 -17.74 9.84 -0.71
C LYS A 280 -17.80 9.35 -2.17
N ASN A 281 -16.79 9.70 -2.97
CA ASN A 281 -16.67 9.33 -4.38
C ASN A 281 -15.32 8.65 -4.57
N ILE A 282 -15.29 7.51 -5.27
CA ILE A 282 -14.05 6.78 -5.54
C ILE A 282 -13.01 7.61 -6.29
N TYR A 283 -13.46 8.54 -7.14
CA TYR A 283 -12.60 9.49 -7.85
C TYR A 283 -12.18 10.71 -7.02
N GLY A 284 -12.63 10.80 -5.77
CA GLY A 284 -12.34 11.94 -4.91
C GLY A 284 -13.20 13.19 -5.21
N PRO A 285 -12.71 14.39 -4.80
CA PRO A 285 -11.45 14.59 -4.09
C PRO A 285 -11.46 13.92 -2.71
N TYR A 286 -10.29 13.60 -2.19
CA TYR A 286 -10.10 12.99 -0.86
C TYR A 286 -9.65 14.05 0.14
N THR A 287 -10.24 14.10 1.33
CA THR A 287 -9.81 15.03 2.39
C THR A 287 -8.91 14.29 3.38
N TYR A 288 -7.68 14.78 3.58
CA TYR A 288 -6.71 14.21 4.52
C TYR A 288 -7.28 14.12 5.94
N GLN A 289 -7.07 12.99 6.61
CA GLN A 289 -7.60 12.69 7.95
C GLN A 289 -6.51 12.55 9.01
N GLY A 290 -5.37 11.94 8.68
CA GLY A 290 -4.29 11.76 9.66
C GLY A 290 -3.34 10.61 9.33
N LYS A 291 -2.47 10.34 10.29
CA LYS A 291 -1.50 9.23 10.27
C LYS A 291 -2.14 7.94 10.78
N ILE A 292 -1.71 6.82 10.20
CA ILE A 292 -2.06 5.47 10.63
C ILE A 292 -0.81 4.74 11.11
N LEU A 293 0.37 5.01 10.55
CA LEU A 293 1.64 4.40 10.96
C LEU A 293 2.71 5.50 11.05
N ASP A 294 3.43 5.51 12.18
CA ASP A 294 4.66 6.30 12.35
C ASP A 294 5.85 5.58 11.68
N PRO A 295 7.02 6.23 11.52
CA PRO A 295 8.18 5.62 10.89
C PRO A 295 8.55 4.30 11.54
N VAL A 296 8.83 3.31 10.71
CA VAL A 296 9.32 1.99 11.12
C VAL A 296 10.81 1.88 10.85
N ASP A 297 11.45 0.81 11.32
CA ASP A 297 12.84 0.54 10.95
C ASP A 297 12.94 0.28 9.44
N GLY A 298 13.89 0.98 8.79
CA GLY A 298 14.04 0.99 7.34
C GLY A 298 13.44 2.22 6.66
N TRP A 299 13.90 2.53 5.45
CA TRP A 299 13.50 3.76 4.75
C TRP A 299 12.05 3.74 4.23
N THR A 300 11.59 2.62 3.65
CA THR A 300 10.26 2.54 3.03
C THR A 300 9.17 2.25 4.06
N THR A 301 8.00 2.85 3.88
CA THR A 301 6.75 2.42 4.51
C THR A 301 5.71 2.14 3.43
N HIS A 302 5.10 0.97 3.47
CA HIS A 302 4.09 0.50 2.51
C HIS A 302 3.11 -0.41 3.24
N GLY A 303 1.86 -0.52 2.77
CA GLY A 303 0.91 -1.44 3.38
C GLY A 303 -0.44 -1.53 2.69
N SER A 304 -1.33 -2.30 3.31
CA SER A 304 -2.73 -2.41 2.93
C SER A 304 -3.64 -2.50 4.16
N ILE A 305 -4.94 -2.27 3.96
CA ILE A 305 -5.96 -2.40 5.00
C ILE A 305 -7.04 -3.37 4.54
N VAL A 306 -7.34 -4.37 5.37
CA VAL A 306 -8.33 -5.40 5.09
C VAL A 306 -9.18 -5.72 6.32
N GLU A 307 -10.46 -5.99 6.11
CA GLU A 307 -11.34 -6.56 7.12
C GLU A 307 -11.30 -8.09 7.04
N TYR A 308 -10.96 -8.75 8.14
CA TYR A 308 -10.93 -10.20 8.23
C TYR A 308 -11.48 -10.66 9.59
N LYS A 309 -12.51 -11.51 9.55
CA LYS A 309 -13.22 -12.03 10.73
C LYS A 309 -13.66 -10.90 11.68
N GLU A 310 -14.38 -9.92 11.13
CA GLU A 310 -14.95 -8.77 11.85
C GLU A 310 -13.92 -7.83 12.51
N GLN A 311 -12.64 -7.99 12.18
CA GLN A 311 -11.56 -7.13 12.65
C GLN A 311 -10.85 -6.50 11.46
N TRP A 312 -10.59 -5.21 11.54
CA TRP A 312 -9.78 -4.47 10.57
C TRP A 312 -8.30 -4.59 10.91
N TRP A 313 -7.48 -4.81 9.89
CA TRP A 313 -6.05 -5.00 10.01
C TRP A 313 -5.32 -4.07 9.06
N LEU A 314 -4.28 -3.41 9.57
CA LEU A 314 -3.24 -2.77 8.77
C LEU A 314 -2.12 -3.80 8.58
N PHE A 315 -1.84 -4.15 7.33
CA PHE A 315 -0.62 -4.84 6.93
C PHE A 315 0.43 -3.81 6.55
N PHE A 316 1.67 -4.04 6.96
CA PHE A 316 2.82 -3.18 6.66
C PHE A 316 4.10 -4.02 6.65
N ALA A 317 5.24 -3.42 6.34
CA ALA A 317 6.54 -4.08 6.45
C ALA A 317 7.57 -3.16 7.07
N ASP A 318 8.60 -3.73 7.69
CA ASP A 318 9.77 -3.02 8.19
C ASP A 318 11.05 -3.82 7.93
N ALA A 319 12.20 -3.19 8.15
CA ALA A 319 13.53 -3.78 8.07
C ALA A 319 14.11 -4.10 9.46
N HIS A 320 13.28 -4.19 10.51
CA HIS A 320 13.76 -4.37 11.89
C HIS A 320 14.63 -5.62 12.03
N THR A 321 14.19 -6.73 11.42
CA THR A 321 14.86 -8.03 11.51
C THR A 321 16.20 -8.06 10.76
N SER A 322 16.34 -7.32 9.66
CA SER A 322 17.52 -7.38 8.78
C SER A 322 18.51 -6.24 9.02
N GLY A 323 18.03 -5.08 9.51
CA GLY A 323 18.76 -3.82 9.53
C GLY A 323 19.05 -3.24 8.15
N LYS A 324 18.42 -3.77 7.07
CA LYS A 324 18.67 -3.39 5.68
C LYS A 324 17.37 -2.96 4.99
N ASP A 325 17.34 -1.73 4.47
CA ASP A 325 16.15 -1.14 3.82
C ASP A 325 15.49 -2.03 2.75
N TYR A 326 16.29 -2.78 1.98
CA TYR A 326 15.84 -3.64 0.88
C TYR A 326 15.55 -5.09 1.28
N LEU A 327 15.66 -5.46 2.57
CA LEU A 327 15.30 -6.78 3.08
C LEU A 327 14.26 -6.64 4.19
N ARG A 328 12.99 -6.57 3.83
CA ARG A 328 11.91 -6.25 4.76
C ARG A 328 11.16 -7.51 5.19
N GLN A 329 10.33 -7.38 6.23
CA GLN A 329 9.38 -8.40 6.63
C GLN A 329 7.99 -7.83 6.87
N VAL A 330 6.99 -8.52 6.32
CA VAL A 330 5.58 -8.20 6.51
C VAL A 330 5.15 -8.44 7.95
N LYS A 331 4.42 -7.47 8.50
CA LYS A 331 3.76 -7.45 9.80
C LYS A 331 2.30 -7.04 9.63
N ALA A 332 1.50 -7.24 10.67
CA ALA A 332 0.15 -6.69 10.69
C ALA A 332 -0.21 -6.19 12.09
N ARG A 333 -1.16 -5.25 12.17
CA ARG A 333 -1.73 -4.82 13.43
C ARG A 333 -3.22 -4.56 13.32
N LYS A 334 -3.92 -4.71 14.43
CA LYS A 334 -5.33 -4.35 14.51
C LYS A 334 -5.49 -2.83 14.43
N ILE A 335 -6.52 -2.43 13.71
CA ILE A 335 -7.02 -1.05 13.70
C ILE A 335 -8.52 -1.05 13.95
N TRP A 336 -9.05 0.09 14.37
CA TRP A 336 -10.48 0.27 14.59
C TRP A 336 -10.95 1.55 13.93
N TYR A 337 -12.26 1.73 13.85
CA TYR A 337 -12.86 2.96 13.36
C TYR A 337 -13.80 3.51 14.42
N ASP A 338 -13.72 4.81 14.67
CA ASP A 338 -14.72 5.49 15.49
C ASP A 338 -16.05 5.67 14.72
N LYS A 339 -17.05 6.23 15.41
CA LYS A 339 -18.37 6.53 14.84
C LYS A 339 -18.35 7.54 13.69
N ASN A 340 -17.30 8.35 13.59
CA ASN A 340 -17.10 9.34 12.54
C ASN A 340 -16.26 8.78 11.37
N GLY A 341 -15.81 7.53 11.47
CA GLY A 341 -14.97 6.90 10.47
C GLY A 341 -13.48 7.20 10.60
N LYS A 342 -13.01 7.78 11.72
CA LYS A 342 -11.58 7.97 11.98
C LYS A 342 -10.92 6.65 12.35
N ILE A 343 -9.76 6.36 11.76
CA ILE A 343 -8.95 5.19 12.11
C ILE A 343 -8.30 5.37 13.49
N LEU A 344 -8.40 4.35 14.34
CA LEU A 344 -7.86 4.28 15.69
C LEU A 344 -6.90 3.08 15.82
N LEU A 345 -5.92 3.23 16.72
CA LEU A 345 -4.89 2.22 17.00
C LEU A 345 -5.13 1.45 18.31
N HIS A 346 -6.24 1.76 18.97
CA HIS A 346 -6.75 1.05 20.13
C HIS A 346 -8.25 0.84 19.95
N ARG A 347 -8.79 -0.15 20.64
CA ARG A 347 -10.23 -0.40 20.65
C ARG A 347 -10.95 0.83 21.21
N PRO A 348 -11.97 1.36 20.50
CA PRO A 348 -12.75 2.52 20.96
C PRO A 348 -13.55 2.24 22.23
#